data_AF-A0A3N9X398-F1
#
_entry.id   AF-A0A3N9X398-F1
#
_cell.length_a   1.000
_cell.length_b   1.000
_cell.length_c   1.000
_cell.angle_alpha   90.00
_cell.angle_beta   90.00
_cell.angle_gamma   90.00
#
_symmetry.space_group_name_H-M   'P 1'
#
loop_
_entity.id
_entity.type
_entity.pdbx_description
1 polymer ?
#
loop_
_entity_poly.entity_id
_entity_poly.type
_entity_poly.pdbx_seq_one_letter_code
_entity_poly.pdbx_strand_id
1 'polypeptide(L)'
;MRRRLVNLLPAHRRLGVVRTLSGPRGGGTVHPLGARVAVPDGGVRTRAEVVATATPLEVWHRNLTAVTTALESAGIDYHCLRNDDFLRSSVAVLDDHRAAVSRLVRSAPALEGAHVRVVEVLPGRDQPEAAPAEVFQIWFPMTDARAGVVLGAQFACEVEFWTRHDDVVRAPRHNAVIDEAPVGAEPVRVAAALLSHFVPEADDHRYRTRRDLTVRAPDRVGFPIDAVYTWVDGSDPEWLKRKMAALGTPDGPLHAIAANTSRYHNRDELRYSMRSLHSFAPWLRRIFLITDSQLPSWLDPTHPMVTVVSHAELFADLGGQSSFNSHAIEARLHRIDGLAEHFLYLNDDVFLGRPLLPTHFFHANGIAKFFLSPAQFGLGEAKPTDAPVKAAGKNNRRHIQRQFGVTITQKMKHTPFALRRSIMRQIEVTLQADVTATAQHRFRHYGDLSIPSSLHQYWAYLTAQAVPGDIEYEYADLGHPSTPARLTELLARRHRDVFCLNDTDSDPNTFQEQESMLADFLPRYLPFPAPFELPDDVIAERRKLGATDLWRQARGADRRGRQLDAPTTPALRVGRHADSAVVHKPRVGPRLDAPTLPSGRIASGRHAAHQTEDPRPGPDLPPR
;
A
#
# COMPACT_ATOMS: atom_id res chain seq x y z
N MET A 1 14.90 -26.10 -8.82
CA MET A 1 15.19 -27.41 -8.18
C MET A 1 14.66 -27.54 -6.74
N ARG A 2 14.99 -26.63 -5.79
CA ARG A 2 14.56 -26.73 -4.37
C ARG A 2 13.04 -26.86 -4.13
N ARG A 3 12.20 -26.17 -4.92
CA ARG A 3 10.72 -26.19 -4.77
C ARG A 3 10.06 -27.55 -5.04
N ARG A 4 10.60 -28.39 -5.94
CA ARG A 4 10.01 -29.70 -6.27
C ARG A 4 10.33 -30.77 -5.22
N LEU A 5 11.47 -30.64 -4.53
CA LEU A 5 11.92 -31.59 -3.50
C LEU A 5 11.14 -31.46 -2.19
N VAL A 6 10.72 -30.24 -1.80
CA VAL A 6 9.89 -30.03 -0.59
C VAL A 6 8.53 -30.74 -0.70
N ASN A 7 7.98 -30.83 -1.91
CA ASN A 7 6.69 -31.51 -2.15
C ASN A 7 6.75 -33.03 -1.92
N LEU A 8 7.95 -33.64 -1.92
CA LEU A 8 8.15 -35.07 -1.67
C LEU A 8 8.18 -35.42 -0.17
N LEU A 9 8.22 -34.42 0.72
CA LEU A 9 8.22 -34.63 2.17
C LEU A 9 6.79 -34.78 2.72
N PRO A 10 6.58 -35.57 3.81
CA PRO A 10 5.33 -35.56 4.57
C PRO A 10 4.97 -34.16 5.06
N ALA A 11 3.67 -33.80 5.07
CA ALA A 11 3.18 -32.45 5.39
C ALA A 11 3.80 -31.87 6.68
N HIS A 12 3.81 -32.66 7.76
CA HIS A 12 4.40 -32.30 9.06
C HIS A 12 5.91 -31.99 9.04
N ARG A 13 6.66 -32.43 8.01
CA ARG A 13 8.11 -32.14 7.86
C ARG A 13 8.40 -30.99 6.90
N ARG A 14 7.43 -30.56 6.09
CA ARG A 14 7.64 -29.53 5.06
C ARG A 14 8.01 -28.19 5.68
N LEU A 15 7.29 -27.76 6.71
CA LEU A 15 7.58 -26.53 7.46
C LEU A 15 8.96 -26.56 8.12
N GLY A 16 9.31 -27.67 8.79
CA GLY A 16 10.61 -27.85 9.43
C GLY A 16 11.78 -27.85 8.44
N VAL A 17 11.60 -28.50 7.28
CA VAL A 17 12.62 -28.54 6.21
C VAL A 17 12.72 -27.22 5.46
N VAL A 18 11.61 -26.53 5.19
CA VAL A 18 11.65 -25.17 4.60
C VAL A 18 12.34 -24.19 5.56
N ARG A 19 12.05 -24.27 6.86
CA ARG A 19 12.71 -23.47 7.92
C ARG A 19 14.21 -23.74 8.01
N THR A 20 14.65 -25.00 7.91
CA THR A 20 16.09 -25.35 7.95
C THR A 20 16.81 -25.01 6.65
N LEU A 21 16.18 -25.17 5.49
CA LEU A 21 16.79 -24.88 4.18
C LEU A 21 16.84 -23.39 3.83
N SER A 22 16.05 -22.57 4.53
CA SER A 22 15.84 -21.17 4.18
C SER A 22 16.01 -20.25 5.39
N GLY A 23 16.85 -20.66 6.34
CA GLY A 23 17.07 -20.04 7.65
C GLY A 23 16.76 -18.55 7.66
N PRO A 24 15.72 -18.09 8.39
CA PRO A 24 15.32 -16.70 8.36
C PRO A 24 16.50 -15.80 8.78
N ARG A 25 16.62 -14.64 8.14
CA ARG A 25 17.47 -13.56 8.66
C ARG A 25 16.95 -13.20 10.05
N GLY A 26 17.84 -13.16 11.04
CA GLY A 26 17.47 -13.03 12.45
C GLY A 26 17.19 -14.38 13.11
N GLY A 27 18.08 -14.80 14.03
CA GLY A 27 17.98 -16.09 14.72
C GLY A 27 16.77 -16.17 15.66
N GLY A 28 16.65 -17.27 16.42
CA GLY A 28 15.67 -17.39 17.50
C GLY A 28 15.98 -16.51 18.73
N THR A 29 17.14 -15.84 18.72
CA THR A 29 17.61 -14.99 19.82
C THR A 29 16.92 -13.63 19.80
N VAL A 30 16.42 -13.20 20.95
CA VAL A 30 15.89 -11.85 21.17
C VAL A 30 16.98 -11.02 21.84
N HIS A 31 17.27 -9.86 21.27
CA HIS A 31 18.26 -8.93 21.77
C HIS A 31 17.59 -7.79 22.54
N PRO A 32 18.23 -7.26 23.61
CA PRO A 32 17.68 -6.14 24.36
C PRO A 32 17.72 -4.85 23.53
N LEU A 33 16.76 -3.96 23.77
CA LEU A 33 16.71 -2.64 23.15
C LEU A 33 18.00 -1.85 23.44
N GLY A 34 18.48 -1.10 22.45
CA GLY A 34 19.75 -0.36 22.50
C GLY A 34 21.01 -1.22 22.29
N ALA A 35 20.90 -2.55 22.28
CA ALA A 35 22.03 -3.41 21.95
C ALA A 35 22.49 -3.18 20.51
N ARG A 36 23.80 -3.30 20.26
CA ARG A 36 24.36 -3.29 18.90
C ARG A 36 24.67 -4.70 18.43
N VAL A 37 23.97 -5.17 17.41
CA VAL A 37 24.06 -6.54 16.90
C VAL A 37 24.55 -6.56 15.46
N ALA A 38 25.31 -7.59 15.09
CA ALA A 38 25.82 -7.71 13.73
C ALA A 38 24.72 -8.24 12.79
N VAL A 39 24.38 -7.48 11.75
CA VAL A 39 23.34 -7.79 10.76
C VAL A 39 23.87 -7.67 9.33
N PRO A 40 23.29 -8.37 8.33
CA PRO A 40 23.63 -8.13 6.94
C PRO A 40 22.95 -6.85 6.44
N ASP A 41 23.71 -5.92 5.89
CA ASP A 41 23.22 -4.66 5.33
C ASP A 41 23.98 -4.36 4.02
N GLY A 42 23.28 -4.26 2.89
CA GLY A 42 23.92 -3.97 1.60
C GLY A 42 25.07 -4.90 1.20
N GLY A 43 25.03 -6.17 1.61
CA GLY A 43 26.07 -7.18 1.30
C GLY A 43 27.23 -7.24 2.29
N VAL A 44 27.29 -6.34 3.28
CA VAL A 44 28.33 -6.33 4.33
C VAL A 44 27.73 -6.61 5.71
N ARG A 45 28.59 -6.92 6.68
CA ARG A 45 28.19 -7.13 8.08
C ARG A 45 28.32 -5.80 8.84
N THR A 46 27.21 -5.32 9.35
CA THR A 46 27.07 -4.00 9.96
C THR A 46 26.55 -4.15 11.39
N ARG A 47 27.03 -3.33 12.32
CA ARG A 47 26.50 -3.26 13.70
C ARG A 47 25.29 -2.35 13.72
N ALA A 48 24.10 -2.93 13.83
CA ALA A 48 22.83 -2.21 13.92
C ALA A 48 22.34 -2.10 15.36
N GLU A 49 21.72 -0.98 15.70
CA GLU A 49 21.04 -0.75 16.98
C GLU A 49 19.70 -1.46 16.99
N VAL A 50 19.40 -2.16 18.09
CA VAL A 50 18.11 -2.83 18.30
C VAL A 50 17.10 -1.80 18.82
N VAL A 51 16.01 -1.58 18.08
CA VAL A 51 14.98 -0.59 18.41
C VAL A 51 13.59 -1.22 18.52
N ALA A 52 12.72 -0.60 19.32
CA ALA A 52 11.35 -1.08 19.54
C ALA A 52 10.42 -0.72 18.37
N THR A 53 10.59 0.49 17.83
CA THR A 53 9.81 1.04 16.72
C THR A 53 10.77 1.70 15.74
N ALA A 54 10.49 1.56 14.45
CA ALA A 54 11.12 2.33 13.40
C ALA A 54 10.35 2.17 12.08
N THR A 55 10.31 3.24 11.30
CA THR A 55 9.81 3.22 9.92
C THR A 55 10.90 3.65 8.94
N PRO A 56 10.80 3.22 7.66
CA PRO A 56 11.61 3.77 6.57
C PRO A 56 11.67 5.30 6.55
N LEU A 57 10.54 5.99 6.78
CA LEU A 57 10.48 7.45 6.76
C LEU A 57 11.22 8.08 7.95
N GLU A 58 11.07 7.54 9.17
CA GLU A 58 11.81 8.02 10.34
C GLU A 58 13.32 7.87 10.15
N VAL A 59 13.78 6.75 9.57
CA VAL A 59 15.20 6.53 9.28
C VAL A 59 15.70 7.50 8.21
N TRP A 60 14.90 7.77 7.18
CA TRP A 60 15.20 8.78 6.17
C TRP A 60 15.41 10.16 6.82
N HIS A 61 14.50 10.61 7.69
CA HIS A 61 14.63 11.88 8.42
C HIS A 61 15.84 11.89 9.36
N ARG A 62 16.04 10.82 10.15
CA ARG A 62 17.18 10.72 11.08
C ARG A 62 18.50 10.90 10.33
N ASN A 63 18.68 10.20 9.22
CA ASN A 63 19.91 10.25 8.44
C ASN A 63 20.14 11.64 7.83
N LEU A 64 19.11 12.23 7.21
CA LEU A 64 19.22 13.57 6.62
C LEU A 64 19.51 14.63 7.69
N THR A 65 18.71 14.67 8.76
CA THR A 65 18.84 15.64 9.84
C THR A 65 20.21 15.57 10.51
N ALA A 66 20.76 14.37 10.75
CA ALA A 66 22.07 14.21 11.34
C ALA A 66 23.19 14.77 10.45
N VAL A 67 23.14 14.47 9.14
CA VAL A 67 24.12 15.00 8.17
C VAL A 67 24.03 16.51 8.05
N THR A 68 22.82 17.06 7.89
CA THR A 68 22.66 18.52 7.79
C THR A 68 23.09 19.22 9.07
N THR A 69 22.78 18.67 10.24
CA THR A 69 23.21 19.22 11.54
C THR A 69 24.73 19.25 11.66
N ALA A 70 25.42 18.19 11.23
CA ALA A 70 26.87 18.13 11.22
C ALA A 70 27.48 19.19 10.29
N LEU A 71 26.93 19.36 9.08
CA LEU A 71 27.39 20.37 8.12
C LEU A 71 27.16 21.80 8.64
N GLU A 72 25.97 22.08 9.21
CA GLU A 72 25.63 23.37 9.83
C GLU A 72 26.59 23.71 10.97
N SER A 73 26.85 22.75 11.87
CA SER A 73 27.73 22.94 13.03
C SER A 73 29.19 23.20 12.62
N ALA A 74 29.60 22.71 11.44
CA ALA A 74 30.93 22.92 10.90
C ALA A 74 31.05 24.18 10.01
N GLY A 75 29.95 24.92 9.80
CA GLY A 75 29.93 26.07 8.90
C GLY A 75 30.16 25.71 7.43
N ILE A 76 29.88 24.47 7.04
CA ILE A 76 30.03 24.00 5.65
C ILE A 76 28.72 24.30 4.91
N ASP A 77 28.82 25.03 3.80
CA ASP A 77 27.63 25.30 2.98
C ASP A 77 27.17 24.03 2.25
N TYR A 78 25.85 23.89 2.14
CA TYR A 78 25.20 22.71 1.59
C TYR A 78 23.77 23.03 1.17
N HIS A 79 23.25 22.23 0.26
CA HIS A 79 21.83 22.26 -0.12
C HIS A 79 21.28 20.85 -0.33
N CYS A 80 20.08 20.58 0.19
CA CYS A 80 19.40 19.31 -0.04
C CYS A 80 18.90 19.21 -1.49
N LEU A 81 19.04 18.02 -2.08
CA LEU A 81 18.61 17.67 -3.42
C LEU A 81 17.37 16.78 -3.39
N ARG A 82 16.61 16.77 -4.49
CA ARG A 82 15.64 15.72 -4.77
C ARG A 82 16.36 14.52 -5.37
N ASN A 83 16.33 13.39 -4.66
CA ASN A 83 16.95 12.13 -5.11
C ASN A 83 15.92 11.31 -5.93
N ASP A 84 16.38 10.69 -7.01
CA ASP A 84 15.57 9.79 -7.83
C ASP A 84 15.25 8.47 -7.10
N ASP A 85 16.17 8.00 -6.25
CA ASP A 85 15.90 6.96 -5.26
C ASP A 85 15.17 7.57 -4.07
N PHE A 86 13.84 7.44 -4.08
CA PHE A 86 12.96 8.03 -3.06
C PHE A 86 13.21 7.54 -1.64
N LEU A 87 13.97 6.45 -1.47
CA LEU A 87 14.37 5.93 -0.16
C LEU A 87 15.65 6.54 0.38
N ARG A 88 16.43 7.25 -0.44
CA ARG A 88 17.61 7.99 0.00
C ARG A 88 17.33 9.47 0.08
N SER A 89 18.13 10.15 0.88
CA SER A 89 18.22 11.60 0.88
C SER A 89 19.56 12.02 0.29
N SER A 90 19.66 13.24 -0.22
CA SER A 90 20.91 13.75 -0.78
C SER A 90 21.15 15.20 -0.39
N VAL A 91 22.41 15.51 -0.10
CA VAL A 91 22.90 16.86 0.13
C VAL A 91 24.09 17.10 -0.80
N ALA A 92 24.12 18.27 -1.41
CA ALA A 92 25.24 18.72 -2.21
C ALA A 92 26.12 19.66 -1.39
N VAL A 93 27.42 19.45 -1.50
CA VAL A 93 28.49 20.28 -0.92
C VAL A 93 29.50 20.58 -2.03
N LEU A 94 30.16 21.73 -1.98
CA LEU A 94 31.25 22.01 -2.93
C LEU A 94 32.44 21.08 -2.71
N ASP A 95 33.09 20.67 -3.80
CA ASP A 95 34.21 19.72 -3.77
C ASP A 95 35.43 20.25 -2.99
N ASP A 96 35.62 21.56 -2.90
CA ASP A 96 36.66 22.21 -2.07
C ASP A 96 36.51 21.88 -0.56
N HIS A 97 35.30 21.55 -0.11
CA HIS A 97 35.03 21.10 1.25
C HIS A 97 35.17 19.57 1.45
N ARG A 98 35.53 18.79 0.42
CA ARG A 98 35.65 17.31 0.51
C ARG A 98 36.50 16.85 1.68
N ALA A 99 37.67 17.45 1.87
CA ALA A 99 38.58 17.10 2.96
C ALA A 99 37.98 17.43 4.34
N ALA A 100 37.20 18.52 4.43
CA ALA A 100 36.51 18.92 5.66
C ALA A 100 35.37 17.96 5.98
N VAL A 101 34.53 17.61 5.00
CA VAL A 101 33.46 16.61 5.14
C VAL A 101 34.04 15.26 5.54
N SER A 102 35.16 14.84 4.93
CA SER A 102 35.85 13.59 5.28
C SER A 102 36.30 13.52 6.74
N ARG A 103 36.69 14.66 7.34
CA ARG A 103 36.96 14.73 8.78
C ARG A 103 35.67 14.73 9.59
N LEU A 104 34.69 15.52 9.16
CA LEU A 104 33.40 15.67 9.82
C LEU A 104 32.69 14.33 10.02
N VAL A 105 32.62 13.49 8.97
CA VAL A 105 31.95 12.19 9.04
C VAL A 105 32.58 11.22 10.05
N ARG A 106 33.81 11.49 10.52
CA ARG A 106 34.51 10.68 11.54
C ARG A 106 34.41 11.25 12.95
N SER A 107 34.16 12.55 13.11
CA SER A 107 34.31 13.24 14.39
C SER A 107 33.09 14.05 14.84
N ALA A 108 32.09 14.26 13.97
CA ALA A 108 30.93 15.05 14.32
C ALA A 108 30.07 14.33 15.38
N PRO A 109 29.71 14.98 16.50
CA PRO A 109 28.82 14.39 17.51
C PRO A 109 27.48 13.94 16.92
N ALA A 110 26.91 14.72 16.00
CA ALA A 110 25.67 14.39 15.30
C ALA A 110 25.75 13.11 14.45
N LEU A 111 26.96 12.66 14.11
CA LEU A 111 27.22 11.45 13.32
C LEU A 111 27.79 10.31 14.17
N GLU A 112 27.78 10.44 15.49
CA GLU A 112 28.27 9.39 16.38
C GLU A 112 27.47 8.09 16.21
N GLY A 113 28.15 7.02 15.82
CA GLY A 113 27.52 5.73 15.54
C GLY A 113 26.93 5.59 14.13
N ALA A 114 27.06 6.60 13.27
CA ALA A 114 26.76 6.46 11.85
C ALA A 114 27.77 5.53 11.17
N HIS A 115 27.31 4.80 10.17
CA HIS A 115 28.15 4.12 9.20
C HIS A 115 28.35 5.01 8.00
N VAL A 116 29.57 4.96 7.45
CA VAL A 116 29.96 5.74 6.28
C VAL A 116 30.49 4.78 5.24
N ARG A 117 29.96 4.87 4.02
CA ARG A 117 30.47 4.14 2.86
C ARG A 117 30.69 5.12 1.71
N VAL A 118 31.88 5.07 1.13
CA VAL A 118 32.17 5.79 -0.11
C VAL A 118 31.77 4.89 -1.27
N VAL A 119 30.99 5.43 -2.19
CA VAL A 119 30.58 4.76 -3.43
C VAL A 119 30.93 5.65 -4.62
N GLU A 120 31.22 5.03 -5.76
CA GLU A 120 31.39 5.76 -7.02
C GLU A 120 30.05 5.84 -7.75
N VAL A 121 29.73 7.04 -8.26
CA VAL A 121 28.58 7.28 -9.14
C VAL A 121 29.09 7.69 -10.52
N LEU A 122 28.36 7.27 -11.54
CA LEU A 122 28.67 7.66 -12.91
C LEU A 122 28.13 9.07 -13.19
N PRO A 123 28.85 9.86 -13.99
CA PRO A 123 28.39 11.18 -14.39
C PRO A 123 27.11 11.13 -15.22
N GLY A 124 26.43 12.28 -15.31
CA GLY A 124 25.24 12.44 -16.13
C GLY A 124 25.50 12.16 -17.61
N ARG A 125 24.46 11.80 -18.36
CA ARG A 125 24.56 11.50 -19.81
C ARG A 125 25.13 12.68 -20.61
N ASP A 126 24.87 13.90 -20.15
CA ASP A 126 25.36 15.13 -20.78
C ASP A 126 26.80 15.48 -20.37
N GLN A 127 27.46 14.61 -19.60
CA GLN A 127 28.84 14.73 -19.15
C GLN A 127 29.64 13.45 -19.43
N PRO A 128 29.70 12.95 -20.68
CA PRO A 128 30.29 11.64 -21.00
C PRO A 128 31.81 11.58 -20.76
N GLU A 129 32.48 12.74 -20.69
CA GLU A 129 33.92 12.84 -20.46
C GLU A 129 34.30 12.97 -18.97
N ALA A 130 33.33 13.15 -18.07
CA ALA A 130 33.60 13.25 -16.65
C ALA A 130 34.04 11.90 -16.06
N ALA A 131 34.93 11.92 -15.08
CA ALA A 131 35.29 10.72 -14.33
C ALA A 131 34.16 10.33 -13.36
N PRO A 132 34.06 9.05 -12.96
CA PRO A 132 33.23 8.67 -11.83
C PRO A 132 33.55 9.52 -10.59
N ALA A 133 32.51 9.90 -9.86
CA ALA A 133 32.62 10.74 -8.68
C ALA A 133 32.31 9.96 -7.42
N GLU A 134 33.06 10.23 -6.35
CA GLU A 134 32.78 9.64 -5.04
C GLU A 134 31.62 10.37 -4.36
N VAL A 135 30.70 9.58 -3.79
CA VAL A 135 29.58 10.03 -2.95
C VAL A 135 29.69 9.34 -1.60
N PHE A 136 29.45 10.09 -0.51
CA PHE A 136 29.47 9.52 0.83
C PHE A 136 28.05 9.13 1.25
N GLN A 137 27.82 7.84 1.49
CA GLN A 137 26.59 7.33 2.08
C GLN A 137 26.75 7.27 3.60
N ILE A 138 25.86 7.96 4.32
CA ILE A 138 25.87 8.07 5.77
C ILE A 138 24.52 7.61 6.33
N TRP A 139 24.53 6.64 7.25
CA TRP A 139 23.29 6.13 7.86
C TRP A 139 23.49 5.58 9.26
N PHE A 140 22.40 5.49 10.03
CA PHE A 140 22.36 4.80 11.32
C PHE A 140 21.62 3.46 11.15
N PRO A 141 22.33 2.33 11.09
CA PRO A 141 21.68 1.03 10.90
C PRO A 141 20.86 0.65 12.13
N MET A 142 19.60 0.30 11.91
CA MET A 142 18.67 -0.14 12.95
C MET A 142 18.07 -1.49 12.60
N THR A 143 17.68 -2.24 13.63
CA THR A 143 17.06 -3.55 13.47
C THR A 143 16.06 -3.84 14.58
N ASP A 144 15.15 -4.77 14.34
CA ASP A 144 14.21 -5.24 15.35
C ASP A 144 14.90 -6.15 16.39
N ALA A 145 14.18 -6.49 17.47
CA ALA A 145 14.71 -7.32 18.55
C ALA A 145 15.22 -8.70 18.12
N ARG A 146 14.77 -9.24 16.97
CA ARG A 146 15.26 -10.52 16.43
C ARG A 146 16.34 -10.36 15.37
N ALA A 147 16.77 -9.13 15.09
CA ALA A 147 17.75 -8.81 14.06
C ALA A 147 17.35 -9.33 12.66
N GLY A 148 16.05 -9.33 12.34
CA GLY A 148 15.47 -9.91 11.13
C GLY A 148 15.08 -8.90 10.05
N VAL A 149 14.73 -7.67 10.44
CA VAL A 149 14.52 -6.52 9.58
C VAL A 149 15.62 -5.51 9.84
N VAL A 150 16.31 -5.09 8.79
CA VAL A 150 17.37 -4.08 8.87
C VAL A 150 16.92 -2.84 8.11
N LEU A 151 16.88 -1.71 8.81
CA LEU A 151 16.75 -0.40 8.20
C LEU A 151 18.16 0.20 8.14
N GLY A 152 18.81 0.06 6.98
CA GLY A 152 20.24 0.29 6.82
C GLY A 152 20.57 1.17 5.62
N ALA A 153 21.61 0.79 4.88
CA ALA A 153 22.22 1.61 3.83
C ALA A 153 21.25 2.01 2.69
N GLN A 154 20.15 1.28 2.51
CA GLN A 154 19.11 1.64 1.55
C GLN A 154 18.45 3.00 1.84
N PHE A 155 18.53 3.47 3.10
CA PHE A 155 17.97 4.75 3.54
C PHE A 155 19.03 5.83 3.80
N ALA A 156 20.25 5.64 3.32
CA ALA A 156 21.35 6.55 3.60
C ALA A 156 21.10 7.98 3.10
N CYS A 157 21.69 8.94 3.81
CA CYS A 157 21.89 10.29 3.29
C CYS A 157 23.18 10.29 2.47
N GLU A 158 23.10 10.76 1.23
CA GLU A 158 24.20 10.85 0.29
C GLU A 158 24.77 12.27 0.26
N VAL A 159 26.05 12.42 0.56
CA VAL A 159 26.78 13.67 0.35
C VAL A 159 27.43 13.63 -1.02
N GLU A 160 26.93 14.46 -1.92
CA GLU A 160 27.47 14.69 -3.25
C GLU A 160 28.43 15.88 -3.24
N PHE A 161 29.55 15.74 -3.94
CA PHE A 161 30.53 16.81 -4.08
C PHE A 161 30.41 17.44 -5.47
N TRP A 162 29.93 18.67 -5.51
CA TRP A 162 29.70 19.43 -6.74
C TRP A 162 30.95 20.22 -7.11
N THR A 163 31.33 20.20 -8.38
CA THR A 163 32.53 20.87 -8.87
C THR A 163 32.20 22.28 -9.35
N ARG A 164 33.06 23.25 -9.02
CA ARG A 164 32.94 24.63 -9.52
C ARG A 164 33.65 24.76 -10.86
N HIS A 165 32.96 25.33 -11.83
CA HIS A 165 33.49 25.73 -13.14
C HIS A 165 33.06 27.18 -13.39
N ASP A 166 34.00 28.12 -13.23
CA ASP A 166 33.73 29.55 -13.31
C ASP A 166 32.54 29.97 -12.40
N ASP A 167 31.45 30.46 -13.00
CA ASP A 167 30.25 30.95 -12.31
C ASP A 167 29.16 29.88 -12.11
N VAL A 168 29.44 28.61 -12.46
CA VAL A 168 28.52 27.48 -12.24
C VAL A 168 29.11 26.39 -11.33
N VAL A 169 28.21 25.69 -10.65
CA VAL A 169 28.48 24.44 -9.92
C VAL A 169 27.78 23.31 -10.64
N ARG A 170 28.47 22.17 -10.76
CA ARG A 170 28.02 21.03 -11.54
C ARG A 170 27.89 19.80 -10.65
N ALA A 171 26.77 19.11 -10.80
CA ALA A 171 26.47 17.89 -10.06
C ALA A 171 27.33 16.72 -10.56
N PRO A 172 27.77 15.81 -9.66
CA PRO A 172 28.58 14.64 -10.02
C PRO A 172 27.79 13.56 -10.78
N ARG A 173 26.46 13.64 -10.79
CA ARG A 173 25.55 12.73 -11.49
C ARG A 173 24.25 13.45 -11.83
N HIS A 174 23.46 12.86 -12.72
CA HIS A 174 22.14 13.37 -13.03
C HIS A 174 21.21 13.39 -11.80
N ASN A 175 20.38 14.43 -11.68
CA ASN A 175 19.25 14.45 -10.77
C ASN A 175 18.00 15.07 -11.43
N ALA A 176 16.82 14.77 -10.89
CA ALA A 176 15.55 15.21 -11.46
C ALA A 176 15.29 16.73 -11.48
N VAL A 177 16.18 17.58 -10.96
CA VAL A 177 15.94 19.04 -10.90
C VAL A 177 16.94 19.80 -11.76
N ILE A 178 18.25 19.67 -11.49
CA ILE A 178 19.27 20.48 -12.16
C ILE A 178 20.66 19.83 -12.09
N ASP A 179 21.32 19.70 -13.24
CA ASP A 179 22.69 19.14 -13.31
C ASP A 179 23.77 20.24 -13.16
N GLU A 180 23.43 21.50 -13.44
CA GLU A 180 24.30 22.66 -13.31
C GLU A 180 23.53 23.86 -12.78
N ALA A 181 24.09 24.55 -11.80
CA ALA A 181 23.43 25.69 -11.20
C ALA A 181 24.44 26.84 -10.97
N PRO A 182 24.01 28.11 -10.90
CA PRO A 182 24.91 29.20 -10.55
C PRO A 182 25.62 28.95 -9.20
N VAL A 183 26.89 29.39 -9.06
CA VAL A 183 27.63 29.24 -7.77
C VAL A 183 26.87 29.91 -6.63
N GLY A 184 26.32 31.10 -6.87
CA GLY A 184 25.52 31.84 -5.90
C GLY A 184 24.04 31.52 -6.01
N ALA A 185 23.39 31.22 -4.89
CA ALA A 185 21.94 31.10 -4.81
C ALA A 185 21.44 31.47 -3.41
N GLU A 186 20.23 32.02 -3.34
CA GLU A 186 19.57 32.29 -2.07
C GLU A 186 19.29 30.97 -1.32
N PRO A 187 19.81 30.78 -0.09
CA PRO A 187 19.47 29.65 0.74
C PRO A 187 18.03 29.78 1.27
N VAL A 188 17.25 28.72 1.14
CA VAL A 188 15.84 28.67 1.57
C VAL A 188 15.56 27.38 2.33
N ARG A 189 14.59 27.39 3.25
CA ARG A 189 14.11 26.16 3.91
C ARG A 189 12.81 25.69 3.26
N VAL A 190 12.79 24.44 2.80
CA VAL A 190 11.61 23.81 2.16
C VAL A 190 11.09 22.67 3.01
N ALA A 191 9.80 22.34 2.84
CA ALA A 191 9.23 21.12 3.43
C ALA A 191 9.91 19.88 2.87
N ALA A 192 10.11 18.86 3.70
CA ALA A 192 10.72 17.59 3.30
C ALA A 192 9.97 16.89 2.14
N ALA A 193 8.66 17.09 2.05
CA ALA A 193 7.81 16.66 0.94
C ALA A 193 8.27 17.12 -0.45
N LEU A 194 9.02 18.23 -0.54
CA LEU A 194 9.60 18.71 -1.80
C LEU A 194 10.82 17.89 -2.23
N LEU A 195 11.54 17.31 -1.26
CA LEU A 195 12.80 16.58 -1.47
C LEU A 195 12.60 15.10 -1.79
N SER A 196 11.47 14.50 -1.39
CA SER A 196 11.16 13.11 -1.72
C SER A 196 9.66 12.89 -1.90
N HIS A 197 9.30 12.13 -2.94
CA HIS A 197 7.93 11.68 -3.21
C HIS A 197 7.37 10.72 -2.15
N PHE A 198 8.23 10.19 -1.28
CA PHE A 198 7.85 9.29 -0.19
C PHE A 198 7.34 10.04 1.05
N VAL A 199 7.79 11.28 1.25
CA VAL A 199 7.44 12.09 2.42
C VAL A 199 6.04 12.71 2.24
N PRO A 200 5.12 12.57 3.23
CA PRO A 200 3.77 13.16 3.17
C PRO A 200 3.81 14.69 3.11
N GLU A 201 2.82 15.32 2.46
CA GLU A 201 2.67 16.80 2.48
C GLU A 201 2.41 17.37 3.88
N ALA A 202 1.88 16.54 4.79
CA ALA A 202 1.62 16.91 6.18
C ALA A 202 2.85 16.82 7.09
N ASP A 203 4.00 16.36 6.57
CA ASP A 203 5.26 16.31 7.31
C ASP A 203 5.73 17.72 7.70
N ASP A 204 6.22 17.88 8.92
CA ASP A 204 6.64 19.15 9.50
C ASP A 204 8.14 19.44 9.36
N HIS A 205 8.95 18.47 8.90
CA HIS A 205 10.37 18.66 8.73
C HIS A 205 10.66 19.65 7.60
N ARG A 206 11.63 20.53 7.87
CA ARG A 206 12.12 21.49 6.89
C ARG A 206 13.62 21.43 6.79
N TYR A 207 14.15 21.44 5.58
CA TYR A 207 15.59 21.36 5.30
C TYR A 207 16.06 22.52 4.43
N ARG A 208 17.32 22.91 4.58
CA ARG A 208 17.94 23.96 3.76
C ARG A 208 18.22 23.44 2.36
N THR A 209 17.88 24.23 1.36
CA THR A 209 18.27 24.05 -0.03
C THR A 209 18.50 25.41 -0.68
N ARG A 210 18.67 25.47 -2.00
CA ARG A 210 18.77 26.71 -2.77
C ARG A 210 17.44 27.05 -3.45
N ARG A 211 17.17 28.34 -3.69
CA ARG A 211 15.93 28.83 -4.32
C ARG A 211 15.60 28.13 -5.65
N ASP A 212 16.61 27.84 -6.46
CA ASP A 212 16.43 27.22 -7.78
C ASP A 212 15.93 25.77 -7.70
N LEU A 213 16.17 25.10 -6.57
CA LEU A 213 15.70 23.73 -6.31
C LEU A 213 14.27 23.68 -5.75
N THR A 214 13.58 24.82 -5.64
CA THR A 214 12.23 24.89 -5.06
C THR A 214 11.10 24.51 -6.02
N VAL A 215 11.43 23.86 -7.14
CA VAL A 215 10.47 23.50 -8.18
C VAL A 215 9.65 22.26 -7.82
N ARG A 216 8.32 22.35 -7.96
CA ARG A 216 7.43 21.20 -7.78
C ARG A 216 7.45 20.31 -9.01
N ALA A 217 7.66 19.01 -8.80
CA ALA A 217 7.60 18.02 -9.87
C ALA A 217 6.16 17.89 -10.40
N PRO A 218 5.94 17.83 -11.74
CA PRO A 218 4.61 17.62 -12.30
C PRO A 218 4.04 16.23 -11.99
N ASP A 219 4.89 15.27 -11.65
CA ASP A 219 4.56 13.89 -11.29
C ASP A 219 4.38 13.67 -9.77
N ARG A 220 4.49 14.74 -8.96
CA ARG A 220 4.16 14.69 -7.53
C ARG A 220 2.65 14.57 -7.34
N VAL A 221 2.22 13.54 -6.63
CA VAL A 221 0.83 13.41 -6.17
C VAL A 221 0.60 14.35 -4.99
N GLY A 222 -0.16 15.41 -5.22
CA GLY A 222 -0.44 16.46 -4.22
C GLY A 222 -1.83 16.40 -3.56
N PHE A 223 -2.68 15.44 -3.93
CA PHE A 223 -4.01 15.27 -3.34
C PHE A 223 -3.99 14.22 -2.21
N PRO A 224 -4.91 14.30 -1.22
CA PRO A 224 -4.96 13.34 -0.12
C PRO A 224 -5.38 11.96 -0.61
N ILE A 225 -4.76 10.92 -0.05
CA ILE A 225 -5.15 9.53 -0.27
C ILE A 225 -5.45 8.89 1.09
N ASP A 226 -6.62 8.29 1.22
CA ASP A 226 -7.00 7.51 2.40
C ASP A 226 -6.89 6.00 2.13
N ALA A 227 -6.92 5.18 3.18
CA ALA A 227 -7.10 3.74 3.08
C ALA A 227 -8.43 3.32 3.71
N VAL A 228 -9.06 2.29 3.17
CA VAL A 228 -10.31 1.71 3.66
C VAL A 228 -10.13 0.20 3.82
N TYR A 229 -10.47 -0.30 5.00
CA TYR A 229 -10.56 -1.73 5.29
C TYR A 229 -11.99 -2.13 5.62
N THR A 230 -12.33 -3.37 5.32
CA THR A 230 -13.53 -4.05 5.82
C THR A 230 -13.10 -5.22 6.68
N TRP A 231 -13.62 -5.31 7.90
CA TRP A 231 -13.24 -6.37 8.83
C TRP A 231 -14.38 -6.74 9.78
N VAL A 232 -14.44 -8.02 10.12
CA VAL A 232 -15.29 -8.54 11.20
C VAL A 232 -14.51 -9.57 12.00
N ASP A 233 -14.75 -9.64 13.30
CA ASP A 233 -14.33 -10.77 14.12
C ASP A 233 -15.42 -11.83 14.05
N GLY A 234 -15.19 -12.90 13.29
CA GLY A 234 -16.17 -13.96 13.18
C GLY A 234 -16.15 -14.96 14.34
N SER A 235 -15.23 -14.81 15.30
CA SER A 235 -15.22 -15.55 16.57
C SER A 235 -16.03 -14.85 17.68
N ASP A 236 -16.46 -13.61 17.45
CA ASP A 236 -17.28 -12.83 18.38
C ASP A 236 -18.68 -13.47 18.57
N PRO A 237 -19.03 -13.93 19.80
CA PRO A 237 -20.29 -14.62 20.06
C PRO A 237 -21.53 -13.79 19.73
N GLU A 238 -21.48 -12.47 19.93
CA GLU A 238 -22.63 -11.62 19.64
C GLU A 238 -22.84 -11.43 18.14
N TRP A 239 -21.75 -11.30 17.39
CA TRP A 239 -21.81 -11.24 15.93
C TRP A 239 -22.35 -12.55 15.35
N LEU A 240 -21.87 -13.69 15.86
CA LEU A 240 -22.38 -15.01 15.47
C LEU A 240 -23.88 -15.14 15.74
N LYS A 241 -24.35 -14.70 16.92
CA LYS A 241 -25.79 -14.68 17.24
C LYS A 241 -26.59 -13.83 16.25
N ARG A 242 -26.11 -12.62 15.91
CA ARG A 242 -26.76 -11.75 14.90
C ARG A 242 -26.78 -12.42 13.52
N LYS A 243 -25.70 -13.08 13.12
CA LYS A 243 -25.59 -13.81 11.84
C LYS A 243 -26.55 -15.01 11.79
N MET A 244 -26.63 -15.80 12.85
CA MET A 244 -27.53 -16.95 12.94
C MET A 244 -29.00 -16.55 12.95
N ALA A 245 -29.36 -15.49 13.68
CA ALA A 245 -30.70 -14.92 13.63
C ALA A 245 -31.07 -14.44 12.22
N ALA A 246 -30.11 -13.84 11.51
CA ALA A 246 -30.29 -13.39 10.13
C ALA A 246 -30.43 -14.54 9.12
N LEU A 247 -29.83 -15.71 9.39
CA LEU A 247 -30.00 -16.93 8.61
C LEU A 247 -31.30 -17.68 8.92
N GLY A 248 -32.08 -17.23 9.90
CA GLY A 248 -33.32 -17.90 10.33
C GLY A 248 -33.09 -19.13 11.21
N THR A 249 -31.89 -19.28 11.80
CA THR A 249 -31.52 -20.41 12.68
C THR A 249 -31.01 -19.93 14.05
N PRO A 250 -31.83 -19.22 14.84
CA PRO A 250 -31.39 -18.61 16.10
C PRO A 250 -30.96 -19.62 17.18
N ASP A 251 -31.53 -20.83 17.17
CA ASP A 251 -31.26 -21.90 18.16
C ASP A 251 -30.43 -23.08 17.61
N GLY A 252 -29.77 -22.90 16.45
CA GLY A 252 -28.87 -23.92 15.89
C GLY A 252 -27.74 -24.24 16.87
N PRO A 253 -27.19 -25.48 16.90
CA PRO A 253 -26.14 -25.83 17.85
C PRO A 253 -24.90 -24.96 17.64
N LEU A 254 -24.75 -23.96 18.51
CA LEU A 254 -23.56 -23.10 18.62
C LEU A 254 -22.29 -23.95 18.71
N HIS A 255 -22.34 -25.16 19.26
CA HIS A 255 -21.20 -26.09 19.36
C HIS A 255 -20.78 -26.78 18.05
N ALA A 256 -21.71 -27.08 17.12
CA ALA A 256 -21.34 -27.70 15.84
C ALA A 256 -20.76 -26.68 14.85
N ILE A 257 -21.16 -25.40 15.00
CA ILE A 257 -20.58 -24.26 14.31
C ILE A 257 -19.32 -23.77 15.06
N ALA A 258 -19.26 -23.92 16.39
CA ALA A 258 -18.05 -23.72 17.20
C ALA A 258 -16.90 -24.60 16.68
N ALA A 259 -17.20 -25.85 16.31
CA ALA A 259 -16.29 -26.78 15.66
C ALA A 259 -15.94 -26.41 14.19
N ASN A 260 -16.71 -25.51 13.57
CA ASN A 260 -16.46 -24.91 12.24
C ASN A 260 -15.95 -23.45 12.35
N THR A 261 -15.62 -22.98 13.56
CA THR A 261 -15.07 -21.63 13.87
C THR A 261 -13.61 -21.50 13.46
N SER A 262 -12.98 -22.60 13.05
CA SER A 262 -11.66 -22.59 12.40
C SER A 262 -11.63 -21.72 11.12
N ARG A 263 -12.78 -21.31 10.57
CA ARG A 263 -12.83 -20.41 9.41
C ARG A 263 -12.91 -18.91 9.76
N TYR A 264 -12.96 -18.55 11.04
CA TYR A 264 -13.25 -17.17 11.48
C TYR A 264 -12.44 -16.68 12.69
N HIS A 265 -11.33 -17.35 13.01
CA HIS A 265 -10.40 -16.86 14.03
C HIS A 265 -9.56 -15.70 13.48
N ASN A 266 -9.58 -14.58 14.19
CA ASN A 266 -8.70 -13.43 13.95
C ASN A 266 -7.24 -13.86 14.19
N ARG A 267 -6.39 -13.89 13.15
CA ARG A 267 -4.97 -14.25 13.25
C ARG A 267 -4.07 -13.02 13.19
N ASP A 268 -4.61 -11.88 13.65
CA ASP A 268 -3.98 -10.56 13.60
C ASP A 268 -3.63 -10.09 12.18
N GLU A 269 -4.17 -10.67 11.10
CA GLU A 269 -3.85 -10.26 9.72
C GLU A 269 -4.12 -8.76 9.50
N LEU A 270 -5.27 -8.27 9.95
CA LEU A 270 -5.61 -6.83 9.90
C LEU A 270 -4.55 -5.97 10.63
N ARG A 271 -4.09 -6.41 11.81
CA ARG A 271 -3.07 -5.69 12.61
C ARG A 271 -1.82 -5.47 11.77
N TYR A 272 -1.33 -6.55 11.18
CA TYR A 272 -0.11 -6.52 10.36
C TYR A 272 -0.34 -5.84 9.01
N SER A 273 -1.52 -5.98 8.40
CA SER A 273 -1.87 -5.27 7.17
C SER A 273 -1.83 -3.75 7.40
N MET A 274 -2.41 -3.27 8.49
CA MET A 274 -2.35 -1.86 8.88
C MET A 274 -0.92 -1.40 9.27
N ARG A 275 -0.11 -2.25 9.93
CA ARG A 275 1.33 -1.98 10.13
C ARG A 275 2.07 -1.77 8.81
N SER A 276 1.73 -2.56 7.80
CA SER A 276 2.36 -2.45 6.47
C SER A 276 2.05 -1.10 5.82
N LEU A 277 0.85 -0.55 5.99
CA LEU A 277 0.50 0.80 5.52
C LEU A 277 1.32 1.86 6.24
N HIS A 278 1.40 1.80 7.57
CA HIS A 278 2.19 2.75 8.35
C HIS A 278 3.68 2.73 7.96
N SER A 279 4.23 1.54 7.72
CA SER A 279 5.65 1.38 7.37
C SER A 279 5.96 1.77 5.92
N PHE A 280 5.06 1.46 4.99
CA PHE A 280 5.39 1.46 3.56
C PHE A 280 4.59 2.46 2.71
N ALA A 281 3.58 3.10 3.28
CA ALA A 281 2.79 4.15 2.63
C ALA A 281 2.54 5.33 3.60
N PRO A 282 3.60 6.00 4.09
CA PRO A 282 3.47 7.08 5.08
C PRO A 282 2.74 8.32 4.53
N TRP A 283 2.53 8.39 3.22
CA TRP A 283 1.76 9.42 2.53
C TRP A 283 0.23 9.27 2.66
N LEU A 284 -0.26 8.18 3.27
CA LEU A 284 -1.67 8.01 3.57
C LEU A 284 -2.14 9.00 4.64
N ARG A 285 -3.26 9.66 4.39
CA ARG A 285 -3.83 10.66 5.29
C ARG A 285 -4.60 10.03 6.45
N ARG A 286 -5.55 9.13 6.17
CA ARG A 286 -6.37 8.42 7.17
C ARG A 286 -6.64 6.97 6.76
N ILE A 287 -6.93 6.14 7.75
CA ILE A 287 -7.38 4.75 7.62
C ILE A 287 -8.81 4.66 8.16
N PHE A 288 -9.76 4.28 7.31
CA PHE A 288 -11.12 3.98 7.70
C PHE A 288 -11.29 2.47 7.86
N LEU A 289 -11.64 2.03 9.06
CA LEU A 289 -11.89 0.62 9.37
C LEU A 289 -13.39 0.39 9.50
N ILE A 290 -13.99 -0.28 8.51
CA ILE A 290 -15.41 -0.61 8.52
C ILE A 290 -15.62 -1.91 9.28
N THR A 291 -16.49 -1.89 10.29
CA THR A 291 -16.79 -3.06 11.14
C THR A 291 -18.28 -3.23 11.43
N ASP A 292 -18.68 -4.41 11.89
CA ASP A 292 -20.04 -4.65 12.38
C ASP A 292 -20.23 -4.22 13.84
N SER A 293 -19.89 -2.96 14.15
CA SER A 293 -19.84 -2.47 15.54
C SER A 293 -18.89 -3.29 16.42
N GLN A 294 -17.72 -3.58 15.87
CA GLN A 294 -16.65 -4.34 16.51
C GLN A 294 -15.39 -3.48 16.59
N LEU A 295 -14.57 -3.70 17.63
CA LEU A 295 -13.28 -3.04 17.80
C LEU A 295 -12.19 -4.12 17.97
N PRO A 296 -11.14 -4.15 17.11
CA PRO A 296 -10.01 -5.05 17.32
C PRO A 296 -9.34 -4.80 18.67
N SER A 297 -8.98 -5.87 19.38
CA SER A 297 -8.39 -5.80 20.73
C SER A 297 -7.07 -5.04 20.80
N TRP A 298 -6.33 -4.98 19.70
CA TRP A 298 -5.04 -4.31 19.58
C TRP A 298 -5.13 -2.81 19.22
N LEU A 299 -6.28 -2.35 18.73
CA LEU A 299 -6.41 -1.01 18.14
C LEU A 299 -6.74 0.05 19.21
N ASP A 300 -6.03 1.17 19.15
CA ASP A 300 -6.44 2.41 19.79
C ASP A 300 -7.44 3.16 18.87
N PRO A 301 -8.75 3.20 19.21
CA PRO A 301 -9.75 3.88 18.39
C PRO A 301 -9.67 5.40 18.44
N THR A 302 -8.84 5.97 19.33
CA THR A 302 -8.70 7.43 19.51
C THR A 302 -7.58 8.02 18.65
N HIS A 303 -6.72 7.18 18.07
CA HIS A 303 -5.60 7.64 17.26
C HIS A 303 -6.10 8.37 16.00
N PRO A 304 -5.61 9.60 15.70
CA PRO A 304 -6.19 10.49 14.67
C PRO A 304 -6.09 9.95 13.24
N MET A 305 -5.12 9.06 12.98
CA MET A 305 -4.97 8.39 11.69
C MET A 305 -6.09 7.37 11.42
N VAL A 306 -6.76 6.82 12.44
CA VAL A 306 -7.72 5.73 12.29
C VAL A 306 -9.14 6.21 12.59
N THR A 307 -10.11 5.72 11.84
CA THR A 307 -11.53 6.00 12.08
C THR A 307 -12.34 4.75 11.87
N VAL A 308 -12.96 4.27 12.95
CA VAL A 308 -13.77 3.06 12.91
C VAL A 308 -15.21 3.43 12.56
N VAL A 309 -15.69 2.89 11.44
CA VAL A 309 -17.01 3.15 10.86
C VAL A 309 -17.86 1.91 11.04
N SER A 310 -19.02 2.01 11.69
CA SER A 310 -19.91 0.87 11.82
C SER A 310 -20.72 0.62 10.54
N HIS A 311 -21.17 -0.62 10.33
CA HIS A 311 -22.17 -0.94 9.32
C HIS A 311 -23.43 -0.07 9.49
N ALA A 312 -23.87 0.18 10.72
CA ALA A 312 -25.05 1.01 10.97
C ALA A 312 -24.89 2.44 10.40
N GLU A 313 -23.70 3.02 10.54
CA GLU A 313 -23.36 4.32 9.94
C GLU A 313 -23.35 4.24 8.40
N LEU A 314 -22.74 3.18 7.83
CA LEU A 314 -22.61 3.00 6.38
C LEU A 314 -23.95 2.75 5.67
N PHE A 315 -24.88 2.08 6.35
CA PHE A 315 -26.20 1.68 5.86
C PHE A 315 -27.34 2.53 6.43
N ALA A 316 -27.06 3.71 7.00
CA ALA A 316 -28.06 4.52 7.70
C ALA A 316 -29.32 4.86 6.87
N ASP A 317 -29.17 5.13 5.57
CA ASP A 317 -30.26 5.35 4.61
C ASP A 317 -31.02 4.07 4.20
N LEU A 318 -30.49 2.89 4.54
CA LEU A 318 -31.10 1.57 4.32
C LEU A 318 -31.55 0.94 5.65
N GLY A 319 -31.77 1.75 6.68
CA GLY A 319 -32.24 1.31 8.00
C GLY A 319 -31.15 0.87 8.97
N GLY A 320 -29.87 1.07 8.64
CA GLY A 320 -28.73 0.92 9.55
C GLY A 320 -28.45 -0.52 10.00
N GLN A 321 -28.78 -1.52 9.19
CA GLN A 321 -28.61 -2.93 9.55
C GLN A 321 -27.19 -3.44 9.29
N SER A 322 -26.77 -4.41 10.10
CA SER A 322 -25.59 -5.24 9.85
C SER A 322 -25.72 -5.99 8.52
N SER A 323 -24.66 -5.95 7.73
CA SER A 323 -24.50 -6.79 6.55
C SER A 323 -23.43 -7.86 6.79
N PHE A 324 -23.70 -9.08 6.34
CA PHE A 324 -22.74 -10.19 6.30
C PHE A 324 -22.27 -10.47 4.86
N ASN A 325 -22.48 -9.51 3.98
CA ASN A 325 -22.13 -9.56 2.57
C ASN A 325 -21.09 -8.48 2.26
N SER A 326 -19.86 -8.90 1.94
CA SER A 326 -18.82 -7.94 1.56
C SER A 326 -19.16 -7.16 0.30
N HIS A 327 -19.88 -7.72 -0.70
CA HIS A 327 -20.29 -6.93 -1.87
C HIS A 327 -21.25 -5.81 -1.48
N ALA A 328 -22.14 -6.04 -0.51
CA ALA A 328 -23.06 -5.02 -0.03
C ALA A 328 -22.30 -3.89 0.70
N ILE A 329 -21.32 -4.23 1.54
CA ILE A 329 -20.47 -3.27 2.25
C ILE A 329 -19.60 -2.47 1.26
N GLU A 330 -18.93 -3.19 0.36
CA GLU A 330 -18.08 -2.65 -0.71
C GLU A 330 -18.85 -1.73 -1.68
N ALA A 331 -20.13 -1.98 -1.92
CA ALA A 331 -20.95 -1.12 -2.77
C ALA A 331 -21.21 0.28 -2.18
N ARG A 332 -20.83 0.49 -0.91
CA ARG A 332 -21.19 1.66 -0.11
C ARG A 332 -19.99 2.48 0.36
N LEU A 333 -18.75 2.09 0.06
CA LEU A 333 -17.53 2.73 0.60
C LEU A 333 -17.48 4.26 0.36
N HIS A 334 -17.98 4.74 -0.78
CA HIS A 334 -17.99 6.17 -1.12
C HIS A 334 -18.95 7.03 -0.26
N ARG A 335 -19.77 6.39 0.57
CA ARG A 335 -20.67 7.01 1.54
C ARG A 335 -19.99 7.31 2.88
N ILE A 336 -18.77 6.81 3.12
CA ILE A 336 -18.01 7.12 4.33
C ILE A 336 -17.81 8.64 4.43
N ASP A 337 -18.18 9.21 5.57
CA ASP A 337 -18.00 10.65 5.80
C ASP A 337 -16.52 11.00 5.99
N GLY A 338 -16.10 12.14 5.44
CA GLY A 338 -14.70 12.58 5.45
C GLY A 338 -13.73 11.81 4.55
N LEU A 339 -14.19 10.77 3.81
CA LEU A 339 -13.36 10.03 2.85
C LEU A 339 -12.92 10.92 1.67
N ALA A 340 -11.62 10.88 1.36
CA ALA A 340 -11.02 11.59 0.24
C ALA A 340 -11.58 11.13 -1.12
N GLU A 341 -11.37 11.96 -2.14
CA GLU A 341 -11.72 11.59 -3.52
C GLU A 341 -10.90 10.39 -4.00
N HIS A 342 -9.64 10.28 -3.58
CA HIS A 342 -8.74 9.17 -3.90
C HIS A 342 -8.50 8.33 -2.66
N PHE A 343 -8.68 7.02 -2.77
CA PHE A 343 -8.44 6.12 -1.64
C PHE A 343 -8.06 4.73 -2.10
N LEU A 344 -7.34 3.99 -1.25
CA LEU A 344 -7.07 2.58 -1.43
C LEU A 344 -8.11 1.76 -0.66
N TYR A 345 -8.71 0.77 -1.31
CA TYR A 345 -9.47 -0.26 -0.61
C TYR A 345 -8.65 -1.54 -0.52
N LEU A 346 -8.57 -2.11 0.69
CA LEU A 346 -7.85 -3.34 1.00
C LEU A 346 -8.74 -4.26 1.83
N ASN A 347 -8.62 -5.56 1.59
CA ASN A 347 -9.02 -6.56 2.58
C ASN A 347 -7.91 -6.72 3.62
N ASP A 348 -8.25 -7.29 4.77
CA ASP A 348 -7.33 -7.56 5.89
C ASP A 348 -6.21 -8.55 5.55
N ASP A 349 -6.39 -9.36 4.50
CA ASP A 349 -5.43 -10.35 4.00
C ASP A 349 -4.44 -9.78 2.95
N VAL A 350 -4.49 -8.49 2.65
CA VAL A 350 -3.61 -7.81 1.68
C VAL A 350 -2.58 -6.95 2.40
N PHE A 351 -1.30 -7.07 2.05
CA PHE A 351 -0.20 -6.39 2.72
C PHE A 351 0.70 -5.67 1.71
N LEU A 352 1.21 -4.49 2.08
CA LEU A 352 2.35 -3.91 1.39
C LEU A 352 3.63 -4.65 1.81
N GLY A 353 4.45 -5.04 0.84
CA GLY A 353 5.67 -5.82 1.07
C GLY A 353 6.95 -4.98 1.20
N ARG A 354 6.94 -3.76 0.67
CA ARG A 354 8.05 -2.82 0.71
C ARG A 354 7.54 -1.38 0.57
N PRO A 355 8.35 -0.34 0.85
CA PRO A 355 7.97 1.05 0.62
C PRO A 355 7.48 1.32 -0.81
N LEU A 356 6.33 1.97 -0.93
CA LEU A 356 5.74 2.35 -2.21
C LEU A 356 5.45 3.86 -2.25
N LEU A 357 5.55 4.44 -3.43
CA LEU A 357 5.10 5.82 -3.72
C LEU A 357 3.61 5.87 -4.08
N PRO A 358 2.92 7.02 -3.88
CA PRO A 358 1.56 7.24 -4.37
C PRO A 358 1.40 6.92 -5.86
N THR A 359 2.46 7.14 -6.64
CA THR A 359 2.53 6.90 -8.09
C THR A 359 2.40 5.43 -8.49
N HIS A 360 2.50 4.49 -7.56
CA HIS A 360 2.13 3.08 -7.81
C HIS A 360 0.62 2.93 -8.02
N PHE A 361 -0.20 3.80 -7.42
CA PHE A 361 -1.66 3.69 -7.41
C PHE A 361 -2.36 4.81 -8.18
N PHE A 362 -1.80 6.02 -8.21
CA PHE A 362 -2.38 7.17 -8.89
C PHE A 362 -1.33 8.00 -9.61
N HIS A 363 -1.61 8.45 -10.82
CA HIS A 363 -0.84 9.53 -11.42
C HIS A 363 -1.14 10.86 -10.72
N ALA A 364 -0.20 11.81 -10.76
CA ALA A 364 -0.33 13.14 -10.17
C ALA A 364 -1.54 13.96 -10.68
N ASN A 365 -2.00 13.66 -11.90
CA ASN A 365 -3.21 14.25 -12.48
C ASN A 365 -4.52 13.58 -12.00
N GLY A 366 -4.45 12.62 -11.08
CA GLY A 366 -5.61 11.96 -10.47
C GLY A 366 -6.10 10.70 -11.17
N ILE A 367 -5.45 10.25 -12.25
CA ILE A 367 -5.78 8.99 -12.93
C ILE A 367 -5.38 7.80 -12.04
N ALA A 368 -6.32 6.91 -11.75
CA ALA A 368 -6.07 5.71 -10.94
C ALA A 368 -5.38 4.60 -11.76
N LYS A 369 -4.70 3.68 -11.08
CA LYS A 369 -4.10 2.48 -11.68
C LYS A 369 -4.79 1.22 -11.20
N PHE A 370 -5.02 0.28 -12.10
CA PHE A 370 -5.58 -1.04 -11.77
C PHE A 370 -4.69 -2.16 -12.29
N PHE A 371 -4.76 -3.31 -11.62
CA PHE A 371 -3.83 -4.42 -11.87
C PHE A 371 -4.60 -5.66 -12.32
N LEU A 372 -4.48 -6.01 -13.60
CA LEU A 372 -5.16 -7.17 -14.18
C LEU A 372 -4.56 -8.49 -13.70
N SER A 373 -5.43 -9.46 -13.48
CA SER A 373 -5.07 -10.85 -13.23
C SER A 373 -5.35 -11.69 -14.48
N PRO A 374 -4.51 -12.69 -14.80
CA PRO A 374 -4.82 -13.65 -15.87
C PRO A 374 -6.05 -14.52 -15.55
N ALA A 375 -6.50 -14.56 -14.28
CA ALA A 375 -7.71 -15.28 -13.89
C ALA A 375 -8.96 -14.65 -14.55
N GLN A 376 -9.93 -15.48 -14.91
CA GLN A 376 -11.14 -15.05 -15.63
C GLN A 376 -12.43 -15.34 -14.84
N PHE A 377 -13.50 -14.61 -15.17
CA PHE A 377 -14.85 -14.83 -14.60
C PHE A 377 -15.64 -15.96 -15.29
N GLY A 378 -15.18 -16.40 -16.47
CA GLY A 378 -15.94 -17.27 -17.38
C GLY A 378 -16.95 -16.49 -18.23
N LEU A 379 -17.49 -17.16 -19.25
CA LEU A 379 -18.47 -16.61 -20.20
C LEU A 379 -19.93 -16.89 -19.76
N GLY A 380 -20.88 -16.24 -20.44
CA GLY A 380 -22.32 -16.38 -20.19
C GLY A 380 -22.84 -15.56 -19.00
N GLU A 381 -24.13 -15.70 -18.70
CA GLU A 381 -24.79 -15.03 -17.57
C GLU A 381 -24.39 -15.63 -16.22
N ALA A 382 -24.58 -14.86 -15.15
CA ALA A 382 -24.39 -15.31 -13.78
C ALA A 382 -25.42 -16.39 -13.41
N LYS A 383 -24.96 -17.43 -12.71
CA LYS A 383 -25.79 -18.53 -12.21
C LYS A 383 -25.69 -18.62 -10.69
N PRO A 384 -26.75 -19.07 -9.99
CA PRO A 384 -26.69 -19.33 -8.55
C PRO A 384 -25.59 -20.30 -8.11
N THR A 385 -25.16 -21.19 -9.00
CA THR A 385 -24.07 -22.16 -8.75
C THR A 385 -22.67 -21.59 -9.01
N ASP A 386 -22.56 -20.37 -9.55
CA ASP A 386 -21.25 -19.74 -9.73
C ASP A 386 -20.68 -19.33 -8.36
N ALA A 387 -19.36 -19.48 -8.20
CA ALA A 387 -18.68 -18.87 -7.06
C ALA A 387 -19.00 -17.37 -6.99
N PRO A 388 -19.24 -16.76 -5.81
CA PRO A 388 -19.74 -15.39 -5.69
C PRO A 388 -18.93 -14.36 -6.50
N VAL A 389 -17.60 -14.45 -6.48
CA VAL A 389 -16.71 -13.56 -7.27
C VAL A 389 -16.89 -13.71 -8.79
N LYS A 390 -17.22 -14.92 -9.27
CA LYS A 390 -17.50 -15.18 -10.69
C LYS A 390 -18.87 -14.62 -11.05
N ALA A 391 -19.90 -14.91 -10.26
CA ALA A 391 -21.25 -14.41 -10.47
C ALA A 391 -21.26 -12.86 -10.57
N ALA A 392 -20.64 -12.19 -9.60
CA ALA A 392 -20.53 -10.74 -9.58
C ALA A 392 -19.75 -10.17 -10.77
N GLY A 393 -18.64 -10.80 -11.17
CA GLY A 393 -17.91 -10.40 -12.38
C GLY A 393 -18.72 -10.56 -13.67
N LYS A 394 -19.57 -11.59 -13.77
CA LYS A 394 -20.49 -11.76 -14.90
C LYS A 394 -21.59 -10.71 -14.90
N ASN A 395 -22.13 -10.35 -13.74
CA ASN A 395 -23.08 -9.23 -13.61
C ASN A 395 -22.43 -7.91 -14.02
N ASN A 396 -21.22 -7.62 -13.54
CA ASN A 396 -20.47 -6.43 -13.94
C ASN A 396 -20.24 -6.40 -15.45
N ARG A 397 -19.86 -7.53 -16.07
CA ARG A 397 -19.71 -7.64 -17.53
C ARG A 397 -20.98 -7.23 -18.27
N ARG A 398 -22.14 -7.70 -17.82
CA ARG A 398 -23.43 -7.32 -18.41
C ARG A 398 -23.65 -5.82 -18.38
N HIS A 399 -23.35 -5.15 -17.27
CA HIS A 399 -23.48 -3.68 -17.16
C HIS A 399 -22.46 -2.94 -18.02
N ILE A 400 -21.20 -3.38 -18.03
CA ILE A 400 -20.15 -2.79 -18.88
C ILE A 400 -20.50 -2.93 -20.37
N GLN A 401 -21.00 -4.10 -20.79
CA GLN A 401 -21.40 -4.33 -22.17
C GLN A 401 -22.58 -3.43 -22.57
N ARG A 402 -23.58 -3.28 -21.70
CA ARG A 402 -24.73 -2.39 -21.95
C ARG A 402 -24.32 -0.92 -22.04
N GLN A 403 -23.42 -0.48 -21.18
CA GLN A 403 -23.04 0.93 -21.07
C GLN A 403 -22.00 1.36 -22.11
N PHE A 404 -21.05 0.48 -22.43
CA PHE A 404 -19.86 0.84 -23.21
C PHE A 404 -19.65 -0.04 -24.45
N GLY A 405 -20.49 -1.06 -24.68
CA GLY A 405 -20.38 -1.95 -25.85
C GLY A 405 -19.19 -2.92 -25.82
N VAL A 406 -18.47 -3.03 -24.70
CA VAL A 406 -17.28 -3.89 -24.55
C VAL A 406 -17.50 -5.03 -23.57
N THR A 407 -16.74 -6.12 -23.73
CA THR A 407 -16.85 -7.33 -22.90
C THR A 407 -15.61 -7.51 -22.05
N ILE A 408 -15.78 -7.56 -20.72
CA ILE A 408 -14.69 -7.82 -19.76
C ILE A 408 -14.61 -9.31 -19.40
N THR A 409 -13.41 -9.86 -19.34
CA THR A 409 -13.21 -11.30 -19.07
C THR A 409 -12.28 -11.58 -17.89
N GLN A 410 -11.36 -10.65 -17.61
CA GLN A 410 -10.30 -10.80 -16.63
C GLN A 410 -10.69 -10.23 -15.26
N LYS A 411 -10.21 -10.89 -14.21
CA LYS A 411 -10.27 -10.41 -12.83
C LYS A 411 -9.17 -9.37 -12.59
N MET A 412 -9.24 -8.71 -11.43
CA MET A 412 -8.12 -7.93 -10.90
C MET A 412 -7.24 -8.82 -10.00
N LYS A 413 -5.96 -8.46 -9.86
CA LYS A 413 -5.10 -9.03 -8.81
C LYS A 413 -5.68 -8.64 -7.44
N HIS A 414 -5.51 -9.49 -6.44
CA HIS A 414 -5.98 -9.20 -5.08
C HIS A 414 -4.92 -8.36 -4.35
N THR A 415 -4.93 -7.07 -4.67
CA THR A 415 -3.99 -6.00 -4.26
C THR A 415 -4.80 -4.81 -3.75
N PRO A 416 -4.19 -3.75 -3.18
CA PRO A 416 -4.91 -2.52 -2.90
C PRO A 416 -5.57 -2.00 -4.18
N PHE A 417 -6.87 -1.75 -4.12
CA PHE A 417 -7.62 -1.18 -5.22
C PHE A 417 -7.55 0.34 -5.13
N ALA A 418 -6.94 0.99 -6.12
CA ALA A 418 -6.93 2.44 -6.23
C ALA A 418 -8.30 2.91 -6.71
N LEU A 419 -9.04 3.58 -5.84
CA LEU A 419 -10.43 3.97 -6.08
C LEU A 419 -10.59 5.48 -6.08
N ARG A 420 -11.59 5.90 -6.86
CA ARG A 420 -12.10 7.26 -6.88
C ARG A 420 -13.54 7.28 -6.39
N ARG A 421 -13.81 8.11 -5.38
CA ARG A 421 -15.12 8.26 -4.73
C ARG A 421 -16.19 8.71 -5.73
N SER A 422 -15.83 9.64 -6.63
CA SER A 422 -16.71 10.12 -7.70
C SER A 422 -17.15 9.01 -8.68
N ILE A 423 -16.28 8.06 -9.02
CA ILE A 423 -16.63 6.94 -9.93
C ILE A 423 -17.62 5.99 -9.26
N MET A 424 -17.45 5.68 -7.97
CA MET A 424 -18.44 4.86 -7.24
C MET A 424 -19.80 5.56 -7.20
N ARG A 425 -19.82 6.89 -7.00
CA ARG A 425 -21.06 7.68 -7.09
C ARG A 425 -21.66 7.66 -8.50
N GLN A 426 -20.85 7.73 -9.55
CA GLN A 426 -21.33 7.63 -10.93
C GLN A 426 -21.97 6.26 -11.20
N ILE A 427 -21.35 5.18 -10.73
CA ILE A 427 -21.88 3.81 -10.82
C ILE A 427 -23.21 3.72 -10.08
N GLU A 428 -23.28 4.21 -8.84
CA GLU A 428 -24.50 4.22 -8.04
C GLU A 428 -25.64 5.00 -8.73
N VAL A 429 -25.36 6.18 -9.28
CA VAL A 429 -26.38 6.97 -9.99
C VAL A 429 -26.84 6.27 -11.26
N THR A 430 -25.93 5.63 -12.00
CA THR A 430 -26.27 5.00 -13.29
C THR A 430 -26.95 3.65 -13.11
N LEU A 431 -26.56 2.88 -12.09
CA LEU A 431 -27.03 1.52 -11.81
C LEU A 431 -27.77 1.46 -10.47
N GLN A 432 -28.55 2.50 -10.15
CA GLN A 432 -29.13 2.70 -8.83
C GLN A 432 -29.90 1.48 -8.32
N ALA A 433 -30.69 0.83 -9.17
CA ALA A 433 -31.45 -0.35 -8.80
C ALA A 433 -30.54 -1.53 -8.40
N ASP A 434 -29.55 -1.87 -9.24
CA ASP A 434 -28.64 -3.00 -9.01
C ASP A 434 -27.68 -2.77 -7.82
N VAL A 435 -27.20 -1.53 -7.65
CA VAL A 435 -26.36 -1.13 -6.51
C VAL A 435 -27.17 -1.17 -5.21
N THR A 436 -28.40 -0.65 -5.22
CA THR A 436 -29.29 -0.70 -4.05
C THR A 436 -29.66 -2.14 -3.70
N ALA A 437 -29.99 -2.97 -4.69
CA ALA A 437 -30.27 -4.39 -4.49
C ALA A 437 -29.07 -5.12 -3.88
N THR A 438 -27.86 -4.91 -4.42
CA THR A 438 -26.62 -5.46 -3.86
C THR A 438 -26.43 -5.03 -2.40
N ALA A 439 -26.64 -3.74 -2.10
CA ALA A 439 -26.52 -3.21 -0.74
C ALA A 439 -27.54 -3.77 0.25
N GLN A 440 -28.71 -4.22 -0.22
CA GLN A 440 -29.77 -4.82 0.61
C GLN A 440 -29.57 -6.32 0.86
N HIS A 441 -28.76 -7.02 0.06
CA HIS A 441 -28.47 -8.44 0.29
C HIS A 441 -27.61 -8.63 1.53
N ARG A 442 -28.22 -9.14 2.61
CA ARG A 442 -27.52 -9.41 3.89
C ARG A 442 -26.46 -10.51 3.80
N PHE A 443 -26.56 -11.40 2.82
CA PHE A 443 -25.60 -12.47 2.52
C PHE A 443 -25.22 -12.43 1.04
N ARG A 444 -24.07 -13.03 0.69
CA ARG A 444 -23.60 -13.15 -0.70
C ARG A 444 -24.74 -13.65 -1.60
N HIS A 445 -25.04 -12.92 -2.65
CA HIS A 445 -26.09 -13.25 -3.60
C HIS A 445 -25.53 -13.29 -5.02
N TYR A 446 -26.02 -14.21 -5.86
CA TYR A 446 -25.50 -14.37 -7.23
C TYR A 446 -25.79 -13.16 -8.13
N GLY A 447 -26.73 -12.31 -7.73
CA GLY A 447 -27.06 -11.03 -8.38
C GLY A 447 -26.20 -9.85 -7.91
N ASP A 448 -25.28 -10.04 -6.96
CA ASP A 448 -24.44 -8.96 -6.45
C ASP A 448 -23.52 -8.37 -7.52
N LEU A 449 -23.13 -7.12 -7.32
CA LEU A 449 -22.05 -6.45 -8.03
C LEU A 449 -20.76 -6.46 -7.19
N SER A 450 -19.62 -6.69 -7.83
CA SER A 450 -18.31 -6.49 -7.19
C SER A 450 -17.75 -5.13 -7.61
N ILE A 451 -18.08 -4.09 -6.84
CA ILE A 451 -17.82 -2.70 -7.24
C ILE A 451 -16.32 -2.36 -7.19
N PRO A 452 -15.64 -2.39 -6.03
CA PRO A 452 -14.23 -2.03 -5.92
C PRO A 452 -13.28 -2.90 -6.75
N SER A 453 -13.51 -4.22 -6.72
CA SER A 453 -12.59 -5.23 -7.24
C SER A 453 -12.77 -5.55 -8.73
N SER A 454 -13.76 -4.93 -9.40
CA SER A 454 -14.01 -5.14 -10.83
C SER A 454 -14.76 -3.99 -11.50
N LEU A 455 -16.01 -3.71 -11.12
CA LEU A 455 -16.86 -2.76 -11.86
C LEU A 455 -16.25 -1.36 -11.91
N HIS A 456 -15.77 -0.86 -10.77
CA HIS A 456 -15.12 0.44 -10.65
C HIS A 456 -13.91 0.56 -11.58
N GLN A 457 -13.02 -0.43 -11.55
CA GLN A 457 -11.77 -0.42 -12.31
C GLN A 457 -12.03 -0.31 -13.81
N TYR A 458 -12.93 -1.14 -14.34
CA TYR A 458 -13.31 -1.11 -15.75
C TYR A 458 -14.11 0.14 -16.10
N TRP A 459 -15.01 0.60 -15.23
CA TRP A 459 -15.77 1.82 -15.46
C TRP A 459 -14.86 3.05 -15.53
N ALA A 460 -13.91 3.15 -14.60
CA ALA A 460 -12.93 4.22 -14.58
C ALA A 460 -12.04 4.19 -15.83
N TYR A 461 -11.60 3.01 -16.27
CA TYR A 461 -10.84 2.86 -17.51
C TYR A 461 -11.63 3.33 -18.75
N LEU A 462 -12.86 2.84 -18.90
CA LEU A 462 -13.73 3.16 -20.05
C LEU A 462 -14.25 4.60 -20.05
N THR A 463 -14.08 5.32 -18.93
CA THR A 463 -14.35 6.75 -18.81
C THR A 463 -13.07 7.59 -18.72
N ALA A 464 -11.92 7.04 -19.13
CA ALA A 464 -10.60 7.71 -19.20
C ALA A 464 -10.08 8.28 -17.85
N GLN A 465 -10.44 7.62 -16.74
CA GLN A 465 -10.10 8.02 -15.37
C GLN A 465 -9.24 6.98 -14.62
N ALA A 466 -8.94 5.86 -15.27
CA ALA A 466 -7.95 4.89 -14.82
C ALA A 466 -7.16 4.31 -15.99
N VAL A 467 -5.98 3.76 -15.70
CA VAL A 467 -5.13 3.05 -16.66
C VAL A 467 -4.65 1.73 -16.05
N PRO A 468 -4.34 0.70 -16.87
CA PRO A 468 -3.65 -0.47 -16.35
C PRO A 468 -2.27 -0.07 -15.80
N GLY A 469 -1.87 -0.70 -14.71
CA GLY A 469 -0.53 -0.58 -14.14
C GLY A 469 0.08 -1.94 -13.87
N ASP A 470 1.34 -1.92 -13.46
CA ASP A 470 2.09 -3.09 -13.04
C ASP A 470 2.41 -3.01 -11.54
N ILE A 471 2.42 -4.17 -10.89
CA ILE A 471 2.73 -4.32 -9.48
C ILE A 471 3.32 -5.71 -9.22
N GLU A 472 4.43 -5.75 -8.48
CA GLU A 472 5.09 -6.98 -8.06
C GLU A 472 4.26 -7.66 -6.97
N TYR A 473 3.58 -8.74 -7.34
CA TYR A 473 2.52 -9.33 -6.56
C TYR A 473 2.78 -10.81 -6.24
N GLU A 474 2.50 -11.23 -5.01
CA GLU A 474 2.51 -12.63 -4.59
C GLU A 474 1.18 -13.00 -3.92
N TYR A 475 0.49 -14.02 -4.45
CA TYR A 475 -0.68 -14.62 -3.82
C TYR A 475 -0.29 -15.95 -3.17
N ALA A 476 -0.52 -16.06 -1.87
CA ALA A 476 -0.29 -17.27 -1.09
C ALA A 476 -1.61 -17.77 -0.50
N ASP A 477 -2.07 -18.91 -0.99
CA ASP A 477 -3.19 -19.66 -0.42
C ASP A 477 -2.68 -20.47 0.78
N LEU A 478 -3.18 -20.20 1.98
CA LEU A 478 -2.73 -20.84 3.22
C LEU A 478 -2.95 -22.37 3.22
N GLY A 479 -3.91 -22.89 2.46
CA GLY A 479 -4.13 -24.33 2.30
C GLY A 479 -3.14 -24.99 1.34
N HIS A 480 -2.42 -24.21 0.52
CA HIS A 480 -1.59 -24.77 -0.53
C HIS A 480 -0.25 -25.32 0.00
N PRO A 481 0.15 -26.56 -0.37
CA PRO A 481 1.39 -27.19 0.11
C PRO A 481 2.69 -26.39 -0.10
N SER A 482 2.72 -25.48 -1.10
CA SER A 482 3.89 -24.65 -1.38
C SER A 482 4.01 -23.41 -0.49
N THR A 483 2.99 -23.07 0.28
CA THR A 483 2.89 -21.78 0.97
C THR A 483 4.02 -21.54 1.98
N PRO A 484 4.46 -22.53 2.78
CA PRO A 484 5.65 -22.35 3.63
C PRO A 484 6.89 -21.85 2.86
N ALA A 485 7.14 -22.42 1.67
CA ALA A 485 8.28 -22.03 0.83
C ALA A 485 8.11 -20.62 0.26
N ARG A 486 6.87 -20.22 -0.09
CA ARG A 486 6.57 -18.86 -0.57
C ARG A 486 6.79 -17.83 0.54
N LEU A 487 6.25 -18.07 1.74
CA LEU A 487 6.44 -17.19 2.89
C LEU A 487 7.91 -17.02 3.26
N THR A 488 8.69 -18.10 3.15
CA THR A 488 10.11 -17.99 3.48
C THR A 488 10.90 -17.24 2.41
N GLU A 489 10.52 -17.38 1.13
CA GLU A 489 11.08 -16.53 0.08
C GLU A 489 10.71 -15.05 0.30
N LEU A 490 9.47 -14.76 0.69
CA LEU A 490 9.04 -13.41 1.05
C LEU A 490 9.89 -12.83 2.19
N LEU A 491 10.12 -13.58 3.27
CA LEU A 491 10.99 -13.15 4.37
C LEU A 491 12.45 -12.92 3.95
N ALA A 492 12.98 -13.78 3.09
CA ALA A 492 14.37 -13.71 2.67
C ALA A 492 14.63 -12.56 1.69
N ARG A 493 13.71 -12.34 0.75
CA ARG A 493 13.92 -11.42 -0.38
C ARG A 493 13.22 -10.08 -0.22
N ARG A 494 12.05 -10.03 0.41
CA ARG A 494 11.24 -8.81 0.63
C ARG A 494 11.08 -7.96 -0.63
N HIS A 495 10.95 -8.61 -1.78
CA HIS A 495 11.04 -7.99 -3.11
C HIS A 495 9.68 -7.75 -3.76
N ARG A 496 8.58 -8.01 -3.05
CA ARG A 496 7.22 -7.83 -3.57
C ARG A 496 6.66 -6.51 -3.11
N ASP A 497 5.96 -5.81 -4.01
CA ASP A 497 5.21 -4.60 -3.68
C ASP A 497 4.05 -4.94 -2.76
N VAL A 498 3.36 -6.03 -3.09
CA VAL A 498 2.16 -6.50 -2.40
C VAL A 498 2.18 -8.01 -2.29
N PHE A 499 1.72 -8.53 -1.16
CA PHE A 499 1.40 -9.94 -1.03
C PHE A 499 0.02 -10.12 -0.37
N CYS A 500 -0.61 -11.24 -0.67
CA CYS A 500 -1.90 -11.62 -0.12
C CYS A 500 -1.83 -13.02 0.51
N LEU A 501 -2.38 -13.15 1.72
CA LEU A 501 -2.42 -14.39 2.51
C LEU A 501 -3.85 -14.87 2.65
N ASN A 502 -4.40 -15.47 1.61
CA ASN A 502 -5.81 -15.85 1.58
C ASN A 502 -6.02 -17.29 2.11
N ASP A 503 -7.16 -17.52 2.74
CA ASP A 503 -7.59 -18.82 3.25
C ASP A 503 -8.71 -19.38 2.33
N THR A 504 -8.36 -20.28 1.42
CA THR A 504 -9.36 -20.97 0.58
C THR A 504 -9.63 -22.37 1.07
N ASP A 505 -10.83 -22.60 1.61
CA ASP A 505 -11.40 -23.90 2.01
C ASP A 505 -10.39 -24.83 2.69
N SER A 506 -9.87 -24.39 3.84
CA SER A 506 -8.96 -25.19 4.65
C SER A 506 -9.68 -26.37 5.33
N ASP A 507 -9.09 -27.56 5.22
CA ASP A 507 -9.42 -28.72 6.06
C ASP A 507 -9.22 -28.30 7.53
N PRO A 508 -10.21 -28.49 8.43
CA PRO A 508 -10.06 -28.21 9.86
C PRO A 508 -8.78 -28.78 10.48
N ASN A 509 -8.26 -29.89 9.96
CA ASN A 509 -7.01 -30.53 10.42
C ASN A 509 -5.74 -29.71 10.11
N THR A 510 -5.79 -28.75 9.18
CA THR A 510 -4.64 -27.92 8.77
C THR A 510 -4.64 -26.54 9.43
N PHE A 511 -5.70 -26.19 10.15
CA PHE A 511 -5.90 -24.86 10.73
C PHE A 511 -4.79 -24.45 11.71
N GLN A 512 -4.44 -25.32 12.66
CA GLN A 512 -3.43 -25.01 13.68
C GLN A 512 -2.04 -24.81 13.05
N GLU A 513 -1.74 -25.52 11.96
CA GLU A 513 -0.49 -25.34 11.20
C GLU A 513 -0.47 -23.98 10.49
N GLN A 514 -1.58 -23.55 9.90
CA GLN A 514 -1.70 -22.24 9.25
C GLN A 514 -1.57 -21.09 10.24
N GLU A 515 -2.25 -21.19 11.39
CA GLU A 515 -2.16 -20.20 12.47
C GLU A 515 -0.72 -20.07 12.97
N SER A 516 -0.05 -21.20 13.25
CA SER A 516 1.35 -21.22 13.66
C SER A 516 2.29 -20.65 12.59
N MET A 517 1.94 -20.83 11.31
CA MET A 517 2.71 -20.30 10.19
C MET A 517 2.60 -18.76 10.11
N LEU A 518 1.39 -18.21 10.26
CA LEU A 518 1.16 -16.77 10.26
C LEU A 518 1.74 -16.09 11.49
N ALA A 519 1.57 -16.70 12.67
CA ALA A 519 2.14 -16.22 13.93
C ALA A 519 3.68 -16.19 13.93
N ASP A 520 4.34 -16.98 13.07
CA ASP A 520 5.78 -16.91 12.85
C ASP A 520 6.15 -15.92 11.73
N PHE A 521 5.38 -15.88 10.64
CA PHE A 521 5.68 -15.05 9.46
C PHE A 521 5.44 -13.55 9.71
N LEU A 522 4.25 -13.17 10.17
CA LEU A 522 3.83 -11.76 10.25
C LEU A 522 4.71 -10.93 11.20
N PRO A 523 5.03 -11.37 12.43
CA PRO A 523 5.91 -10.60 13.32
C PRO A 523 7.36 -10.53 12.84
N ARG A 524 7.79 -11.44 11.97
CA ARG A 524 9.13 -11.35 11.34
C ARG A 524 9.11 -10.43 10.13
N TYR A 525 8.03 -10.40 9.37
CA TYR A 525 7.91 -9.54 8.21
C TYR A 525 7.71 -8.08 8.62
N LEU A 526 6.87 -7.83 9.62
CA LEU A 526 6.45 -6.50 10.09
C LEU A 526 6.64 -6.39 11.62
N PRO A 527 7.91 -6.36 12.08
CA PRO A 527 8.22 -6.44 13.51
C PRO A 527 7.89 -5.15 14.27
N PHE A 528 7.95 -3.99 13.62
CA PHE A 528 7.72 -2.69 14.26
C PHE A 528 6.22 -2.40 14.39
N PRO A 529 5.71 -2.18 15.62
CA PRO A 529 4.33 -1.77 15.83
C PRO A 529 4.03 -0.39 15.24
N ALA A 530 2.80 -0.19 14.78
CA ALA A 530 2.29 1.11 14.37
C ALA A 530 1.78 1.92 15.59
N PRO A 531 1.74 3.26 15.52
CA PRO A 531 1.40 4.12 16.66
C PRO A 531 -0.06 4.03 17.13
N PHE A 532 -0.95 3.47 16.31
CA PHE A 532 -2.34 3.20 16.68
C PHE A 532 -2.52 1.83 17.36
N GLU A 533 -1.43 1.13 17.69
CA GLU A 533 -1.50 -0.11 18.45
C GLU A 533 -1.31 0.14 19.94
N LEU A 534 -2.09 -0.59 20.74
CA LEU A 534 -1.98 -0.54 22.19
C LEU A 534 -0.76 -1.32 22.70
N PRO A 535 -0.27 -1.00 23.91
CA PRO A 535 0.74 -1.81 24.59
C PRO A 535 0.32 -3.28 24.76
N ASP A 536 1.26 -4.21 24.63
CA ASP A 536 0.97 -5.66 24.58
C ASP A 536 0.25 -6.20 25.84
N ASP A 537 0.49 -5.61 27.01
CA ASP A 537 -0.21 -5.94 28.26
C ASP A 537 -1.70 -5.52 28.20
N VAL A 538 -2.00 -4.36 27.64
CA VAL A 538 -3.37 -3.90 27.40
C VAL A 538 -4.05 -4.78 26.35
N ILE A 539 -3.33 -5.17 25.30
CA ILE A 539 -3.84 -6.09 24.28
C ILE A 539 -4.21 -7.43 24.92
N ALA A 540 -3.35 -7.97 25.79
CA ALA A 540 -3.59 -9.25 26.47
C ALA A 540 -4.87 -9.22 27.33
N GLU A 541 -5.13 -8.12 28.05
CA GLU A 541 -6.37 -7.95 28.80
C GLU A 541 -7.60 -7.80 27.89
N ARG A 542 -7.49 -6.99 26.82
CA ARG A 542 -8.59 -6.79 25.86
C ARG A 542 -8.96 -8.06 25.10
N ARG A 543 -8.01 -8.96 24.85
CA ARG A 543 -8.25 -10.27 24.20
C ARG A 543 -9.12 -11.22 25.03
N LYS A 544 -9.35 -10.93 26.32
CA LYS A 544 -10.31 -11.66 27.16
C LYS A 544 -11.77 -11.28 26.87
N LEU A 545 -12.00 -10.21 26.09
CA LEU A 545 -13.31 -9.67 25.76
C LEU A 545 -13.62 -9.86 24.27
N GLY A 546 -14.89 -9.94 23.91
CA GLY A 546 -15.33 -9.96 22.51
C GLY A 546 -15.17 -8.59 21.83
N ALA A 547 -15.00 -8.59 20.50
CA ALA A 547 -14.81 -7.35 19.74
C ALA A 547 -16.02 -6.39 19.83
N THR A 548 -17.26 -6.91 19.94
CA THR A 548 -18.48 -6.10 20.17
C THR A 548 -18.50 -5.49 21.58
N ASP A 549 -17.99 -6.20 22.60
CA ASP A 549 -17.87 -5.65 23.96
C ASP A 549 -16.90 -4.49 24.01
N LEU A 550 -15.73 -4.65 23.38
CA LEU A 550 -14.72 -3.60 23.27
C LEU A 550 -15.27 -2.35 22.58
N TRP A 551 -16.04 -2.54 21.50
CA TRP A 551 -16.71 -1.44 20.82
C TRP A 551 -17.66 -0.67 21.75
N ARG A 552 -18.51 -1.38 22.51
CA ARG A 552 -19.42 -0.75 23.46
C ARG A 552 -18.69 0.00 24.57
N GLN A 553 -17.61 -0.57 25.10
CA GLN A 553 -16.81 0.09 26.13
C GLN A 553 -16.18 1.39 25.60
N ALA A 554 -15.61 1.37 24.39
CA ALA A 554 -15.00 2.55 23.78
C ALA A 554 -16.02 3.68 23.54
N ARG A 555 -17.19 3.38 22.96
CA ARG A 555 -18.25 4.38 22.73
C ARG A 555 -18.96 4.81 24.03
N GLY A 556 -19.01 3.93 25.04
CA GLY A 556 -19.54 4.24 26.36
C GLY A 556 -18.63 5.17 27.17
N ALA A 557 -17.32 5.06 27.00
CA ALA A 557 -16.33 5.96 27.58
C ALA A 557 -16.41 7.37 26.96
N ASP A 558 -16.57 7.48 25.64
CA ASP A 558 -16.74 8.76 24.93
C ASP A 558 -18.01 9.51 25.39
N ARG A 559 -19.10 8.79 25.68
CA ARG A 559 -20.31 9.39 26.30
C ARG A 559 -20.08 9.92 27.71
N ARG A 560 -19.24 9.28 28.53
CA ARG A 560 -18.91 9.78 29.89
C ARG A 560 -17.90 10.92 29.84
N GLY A 561 -16.94 10.89 28.92
CA GLY A 561 -15.99 11.99 28.67
C GLY A 561 -16.69 13.27 28.22
N ARG A 562 -17.65 13.18 27.29
CA ARG A 562 -18.51 14.31 26.89
C ARG A 562 -19.41 14.84 28.01
N GLN A 563 -19.66 14.06 29.06
CA GLN A 563 -20.49 14.47 30.20
C GLN A 563 -19.69 15.20 31.28
N LEU A 564 -18.35 15.07 31.28
CA LEU A 564 -17.45 15.72 32.24
C LEU A 564 -16.90 17.08 31.76
N ASP A 565 -16.96 17.37 30.45
CA ASP A 565 -16.55 18.65 29.86
C ASP A 565 -17.73 19.42 29.25
N ALA A 566 -18.75 19.69 30.06
CA ALA A 566 -19.72 20.74 29.76
C ALA A 566 -19.36 22.00 30.57
N PRO A 567 -18.45 22.86 30.08
CA PRO A 567 -18.34 24.21 30.61
C PRO A 567 -19.65 24.94 30.30
N THR A 568 -20.30 25.39 31.36
CA THR A 568 -21.35 26.41 31.31
C THR A 568 -20.78 27.65 30.61
N THR A 569 -21.32 28.04 29.46
CA THR A 569 -21.01 29.35 28.87
C THR A 569 -22.27 29.91 28.18
N PRO A 570 -22.56 31.21 28.32
CA PRO A 570 -23.91 31.74 28.26
C PRO A 570 -24.37 32.06 26.83
N ALA A 571 -25.70 32.17 26.71
CA ALA A 571 -26.42 32.43 25.48
C ALA A 571 -25.90 33.66 24.72
N LEU A 572 -25.37 33.43 23.51
CA LEU A 572 -25.17 34.45 22.49
C LEU A 572 -26.20 34.23 21.37
N ARG A 573 -27.11 35.21 21.25
CA ARG A 573 -28.12 35.31 20.21
C ARG A 573 -27.44 35.41 18.84
N VAL A 574 -27.71 34.46 17.95
CA VAL A 574 -27.36 34.56 16.52
C VAL A 574 -28.55 35.12 15.77
N GLY A 575 -28.38 36.33 15.21
CA GLY A 575 -29.28 36.93 14.25
C GLY A 575 -29.24 36.17 12.92
N ARG A 576 -30.42 35.92 12.35
CA ARG A 576 -30.58 35.37 11.00
C ARG A 576 -30.10 36.41 9.98
N HIS A 577 -29.02 36.12 9.27
CA HIS A 577 -28.80 36.64 7.93
C HIS A 577 -28.87 35.48 6.94
N ALA A 578 -29.87 35.57 6.07
CA ALA A 578 -30.03 34.70 4.91
C ALA A 578 -29.15 35.26 3.80
N ASP A 579 -28.17 34.47 3.34
CA ASP A 579 -27.48 34.72 2.08
C ASP A 579 -27.81 33.61 1.09
N SER A 580 -28.52 34.03 0.04
CA SER A 580 -28.78 33.32 -1.19
C SER A 580 -27.48 33.14 -1.97
N ALA A 581 -27.01 31.91 -2.14
CA ALA A 581 -25.94 31.58 -3.07
C ALA A 581 -26.49 30.82 -4.29
N VAL A 582 -26.31 31.46 -5.44
CA VAL A 582 -26.70 31.06 -6.79
C VAL A 582 -26.00 29.76 -7.20
N VAL A 583 -26.76 28.80 -7.72
CA VAL A 583 -26.25 27.56 -8.31
C VAL A 583 -25.58 27.86 -9.64
N HIS A 584 -24.25 27.75 -9.71
CA HIS A 584 -23.53 27.72 -10.98
C HIS A 584 -23.67 26.35 -11.65
N LYS A 585 -24.32 26.32 -12.83
CA LYS A 585 -24.29 25.19 -13.75
C LYS A 585 -22.85 24.96 -14.23
N PRO A 586 -22.33 23.72 -14.26
CA PRO A 586 -21.03 23.43 -14.83
C PRO A 586 -21.05 23.67 -16.35
N ARG A 587 -20.12 24.50 -16.83
CA ARG A 587 -19.83 24.68 -18.26
C ARG A 587 -19.23 23.39 -18.81
N VAL A 588 -19.96 22.76 -19.73
CA VAL A 588 -19.45 21.70 -20.61
C VAL A 588 -18.43 22.33 -21.56
N GLY A 589 -17.16 21.96 -21.43
CA GLY A 589 -16.14 22.32 -22.41
C GLY A 589 -16.44 21.71 -23.78
N PRO A 590 -15.93 22.30 -24.89
CA PRO A 590 -16.28 21.85 -26.24
C PRO A 590 -15.78 20.42 -26.46
N ARG A 591 -16.62 19.63 -27.15
CA ARG A 591 -16.26 18.32 -27.69
C ARG A 591 -15.01 18.48 -28.57
N LEU A 592 -13.92 17.81 -28.19
CA LEU A 592 -12.82 17.57 -29.11
C LEU A 592 -13.27 16.46 -30.05
N ASP A 593 -13.60 16.84 -31.29
CA ASP A 593 -13.86 15.90 -32.37
C ASP A 593 -12.60 15.07 -32.63
N ALA A 594 -12.75 13.76 -32.65
CA ALA A 594 -11.67 12.83 -32.97
C ALA A 594 -11.19 13.07 -34.42
N PRO A 595 -9.87 13.10 -34.69
CA PRO A 595 -9.37 13.22 -36.05
C PRO A 595 -9.77 11.99 -36.87
N THR A 596 -10.53 12.24 -37.93
CA THR A 596 -10.89 11.27 -38.96
C THR A 596 -9.63 10.93 -39.76
N LEU A 597 -9.19 9.67 -39.70
CA LEU A 597 -8.13 9.15 -40.58
C LEU A 597 -8.69 9.04 -42.01
N PRO A 598 -7.99 9.52 -43.05
CA PRO A 598 -8.47 9.40 -44.42
C PRO A 598 -8.39 7.95 -44.92
N SER A 599 -9.51 7.46 -45.43
CA SER A 599 -9.66 6.16 -46.08
C SER A 599 -9.04 6.19 -47.48
N GLY A 600 -7.82 5.66 -47.60
CA GLY A 600 -7.20 5.37 -48.89
C GLY A 600 -7.83 4.13 -49.53
N ARG A 601 -8.66 4.32 -50.55
CA ARG A 601 -9.05 3.28 -51.51
C ARG A 601 -7.84 2.91 -52.37
N ILE A 602 -7.49 1.62 -52.44
CA ILE A 602 -6.71 1.08 -53.56
C ILE A 602 -7.56 0.01 -54.25
N ALA A 603 -7.86 0.28 -55.51
CA ALA A 603 -8.61 -0.57 -56.40
C ALA A 603 -7.73 -1.68 -56.99
N SER A 604 -8.40 -2.79 -57.27
CA SER A 604 -7.95 -3.95 -58.04
C SER A 604 -7.57 -3.63 -59.49
N GLY A 605 -6.54 -4.29 -60.02
CA GLY A 605 -6.26 -4.41 -61.44
C GLY A 605 -5.35 -5.61 -61.74
N ARG A 606 -5.88 -6.60 -62.48
CA ARG A 606 -5.22 -7.84 -62.95
C ARG A 606 -4.46 -7.62 -64.27
N HIS A 607 -3.39 -8.39 -64.49
CA HIS A 607 -3.06 -9.22 -65.68
C HIS A 607 -1.65 -9.84 -65.47
N ALA A 608 -1.49 -11.18 -65.35
CA ALA A 608 -1.26 -12.21 -66.39
C ALA A 608 0.03 -11.93 -67.22
N ALA A 609 0.99 -12.82 -67.50
CA ALA A 609 1.22 -14.27 -67.44
C ALA A 609 2.77 -14.46 -67.28
N HIS A 610 3.39 -15.60 -66.96
CA HIS A 610 3.44 -16.88 -67.69
C HIS A 610 4.36 -17.85 -66.89
N GLN A 611 3.99 -19.14 -66.84
CA GLN A 611 4.82 -20.38 -66.98
C GLN A 611 6.18 -20.44 -66.25
N THR A 612 6.66 -21.50 -65.59
CA THR A 612 6.54 -22.98 -65.62
C THR A 612 7.57 -23.39 -64.55
N GLU A 613 7.37 -24.29 -63.60
CA GLU A 613 7.43 -25.75 -63.69
C GLU A 613 7.71 -26.20 -62.23
N ASP A 614 7.02 -27.22 -61.77
CA ASP A 614 7.38 -28.04 -60.60
C ASP A 614 7.70 -29.43 -61.20
N PRO A 615 8.61 -30.26 -60.65
CA PRO A 615 8.21 -30.99 -59.44
C PRO A 615 9.36 -31.50 -58.53
N ARG A 616 8.94 -32.04 -57.36
CA ARG A 616 9.44 -33.28 -56.68
C ARG A 616 10.08 -33.13 -55.26
N PRO A 617 10.01 -34.20 -54.42
CA PRO A 617 9.39 -34.11 -53.08
C PRO A 617 10.24 -34.64 -51.90
N GLY A 618 9.86 -34.24 -50.67
CA GLY A 618 10.09 -34.93 -49.37
C GLY A 618 11.56 -35.13 -48.90
N PRO A 619 11.83 -35.58 -47.64
CA PRO A 619 10.89 -36.06 -46.61
C PRO A 619 11.10 -35.50 -45.17
N ASP A 620 10.12 -35.89 -44.35
CA ASP A 620 9.94 -35.99 -42.88
C ASP A 620 11.11 -35.98 -41.85
N LEU A 621 10.83 -35.26 -40.73
CA LEU A 621 11.00 -35.62 -39.29
C LEU A 621 12.41 -35.60 -38.60
N PRO A 622 12.54 -35.60 -37.25
CA PRO A 622 12.19 -34.57 -36.23
C PRO A 622 13.36 -34.38 -35.18
N PRO A 623 13.14 -34.16 -33.87
CA PRO A 623 12.92 -32.90 -33.14
C PRO A 623 14.03 -32.58 -32.09
N ARG A 624 14.04 -31.35 -31.54
CA ARG A 624 14.37 -31.08 -30.12
C ARG A 624 13.65 -29.85 -29.61
#